data_AF-A0A937R2R9-F1
#
_entry.id   AF-A0A937R2R9-F1
#
_cell.length_a   1.000
_cell.length_b   1.000
_cell.length_c   1.000
_cell.angle_alpha   90.00
_cell.angle_beta   90.00
_cell.angle_gamma   90.00
#
_symmetry.space_group_name_H-M   'P 1'
#
loop_
_entity.id
_entity.type
_entity.pdbx_description
1 polymer ?
#
loop_
_entity_poly.entity_id
_entity_poly.type
_entity_poly.pdbx_seq_one_letter_code
_entity_poly.pdbx_strand_id
1 'polypeptide(L)'
;MSTVNRPFDSEAPRFSVGEPETVISHDRMRELDIRGIDGSLFALVDDGRWKWFGTNLVKIVCTSGPPEEPFETLLARSELEGLPDAYTNTKFGFAEDHLWGDGPTLANVYLDRGRGHILAFMHTEWTLETRDGTYFRLGIAISKDGGHSFRWCGHIIGPELSYDTWLDHWRSGSVGGHHAFGNMGLANYAIRDGDFYLYYTDTRDSPDTFSQGMAVARAKVADVLEAADRLEVAPWHKYCDGEWGESGRGGRFTSLNLEPRGYLHGDAAYSSYLDAFVLVTRHGKHTGPKGERLNAGSVLIAFSKDGIHWTDWQTVHADDHLHDYPSIVSMGHDNEVVGRSFWVYYKYCFNDILPDWDWYTNRWDRVLVTMADGDG
;
A
#
# COMPACT_ATOMS: atom_id res chain seq x y z
N MET A 1 -29.12 20.85 0.39
CA MET A 1 -28.59 20.27 -0.86
C MET A 1 -27.97 21.41 -1.65
N SER A 2 -26.68 21.63 -1.45
CA SER A 2 -25.87 22.61 -2.17
C SER A 2 -24.85 21.80 -2.96
N THR A 3 -25.02 21.76 -4.28
CA THR A 3 -24.04 21.19 -5.21
C THR A 3 -22.81 22.10 -5.21
N VAL A 4 -21.79 21.72 -4.45
CA VAL A 4 -20.50 22.42 -4.41
C VAL A 4 -19.64 21.93 -5.57
N ASN A 5 -19.06 22.90 -6.27
CA ASN A 5 -18.22 22.84 -7.47
C ASN A 5 -17.30 21.62 -7.57
N ARG A 6 -17.32 20.96 -8.74
CA ARG A 6 -16.36 19.90 -9.14
C ARG A 6 -15.10 20.55 -9.71
N PRO A 7 -13.90 20.39 -9.12
CA PRO A 7 -12.66 20.88 -9.73
C PRO A 7 -11.97 19.79 -10.58
N PHE A 8 -12.76 19.06 -11.37
CA PHE A 8 -12.31 18.33 -12.55
C PHE A 8 -13.34 18.59 -13.65
N ASP A 9 -13.17 19.71 -14.36
CA ASP A 9 -13.96 20.07 -15.55
C ASP A 9 -13.42 19.40 -16.84
N SER A 10 -12.41 18.53 -16.75
CA SER A 10 -11.87 17.77 -17.87
C SER A 10 -12.12 16.27 -17.70
N GLU A 11 -12.44 15.58 -18.80
CA GLU A 11 -12.49 14.12 -18.86
C GLU A 11 -11.25 13.50 -18.18
N ALA A 12 -11.43 12.36 -17.51
CA ALA A 12 -10.31 11.63 -16.92
C ALA A 12 -9.23 11.33 -17.99
N PRO A 13 -7.94 11.40 -17.64
CA PRO A 13 -6.87 11.09 -18.57
C PRO A 13 -7.11 9.78 -19.32
N ARG A 14 -6.88 9.80 -20.63
CA ARG A 14 -6.94 8.59 -21.47
C ARG A 14 -5.58 7.91 -21.46
N PHE A 15 -5.61 6.58 -21.46
CA PHE A 15 -4.41 5.76 -21.50
C PHE A 15 -4.65 4.50 -22.33
N SER A 16 -3.54 3.88 -22.72
CA SER A 16 -3.50 2.54 -23.29
C SER A 16 -2.81 1.60 -22.32
N VAL A 17 -3.18 0.32 -22.39
CA VAL A 17 -2.61 -0.75 -21.57
C VAL A 17 -2.04 -1.81 -22.50
N GLY A 18 -0.79 -2.20 -22.26
CA GLY A 18 -0.16 -3.32 -22.96
C GLY A 18 -0.70 -4.67 -22.49
N GLU A 19 -0.33 -5.74 -23.20
CA GLU A 19 -0.66 -7.09 -22.77
C GLU A 19 -0.02 -7.43 -21.41
N PRO A 20 -0.69 -8.20 -20.54
CA PRO A 20 -0.09 -8.73 -19.33
C PRO A 20 1.15 -9.59 -19.60
N GLU A 21 2.20 -9.39 -18.81
CA GLU A 21 3.46 -10.13 -18.86
C GLU A 21 3.76 -10.75 -17.49
N THR A 22 4.01 -12.06 -17.43
CA THR A 22 4.56 -12.69 -16.21
C THR A 22 6.03 -12.35 -16.05
N VAL A 23 6.37 -11.75 -14.91
CA VAL A 23 7.72 -11.30 -14.55
C VAL A 23 8.33 -12.09 -13.40
N ILE A 24 7.51 -12.71 -12.56
CA ILE A 24 7.99 -13.59 -11.49
C ILE A 24 7.11 -14.82 -11.46
N SER A 25 7.67 -15.97 -11.85
CA SER A 25 6.97 -17.24 -11.71
C SER A 25 7.02 -17.74 -10.25
N HIS A 26 6.04 -18.57 -9.91
CA HIS A 26 6.06 -19.31 -8.66
C HIS A 26 7.34 -20.15 -8.47
N ASP A 27 7.76 -20.85 -9.53
CA ASP A 27 8.98 -21.66 -9.50
C ASP A 27 10.22 -20.82 -9.18
N ARG A 28 10.29 -19.59 -9.71
CA ARG A 28 11.38 -18.67 -9.42
C ARG A 28 11.39 -18.23 -7.95
N MET A 29 10.22 -17.95 -7.37
CA MET A 29 10.14 -17.65 -5.93
C MET A 29 10.61 -18.85 -5.09
N ARG A 30 10.20 -20.07 -5.46
CA ARG A 30 10.66 -21.31 -4.79
C ARG A 30 12.17 -21.53 -4.86
N GLU A 31 12.80 -21.28 -6.01
CA GLU A 31 14.25 -21.39 -6.18
C GLU A 31 15.02 -20.48 -5.21
N LEU A 32 14.45 -19.31 -4.91
CA LEU A 32 15.01 -18.35 -3.97
C LEU A 32 14.52 -18.56 -2.53
N ASP A 33 13.78 -19.63 -2.25
CA ASP A 33 13.14 -19.90 -0.96
C ASP A 33 12.26 -18.71 -0.48
N ILE A 34 11.59 -18.06 -1.44
CA ILE A 34 10.54 -17.09 -1.20
C ILE A 34 9.21 -17.84 -1.33
N ARG A 35 8.45 -17.93 -0.24
CA ARG A 35 7.21 -18.73 -0.20
C ARG A 35 6.05 -18.01 -0.87
N GLY A 36 6.08 -16.68 -0.82
CA GLY A 36 5.15 -15.77 -1.46
C GLY A 36 5.45 -14.35 -1.01
N ILE A 37 4.84 -13.37 -1.68
CA ILE A 37 4.86 -11.99 -1.22
C ILE A 37 3.46 -11.63 -0.71
N ASP A 38 3.41 -11.17 0.53
CA ASP A 38 2.28 -10.51 1.18
C ASP A 38 2.50 -9.00 1.10
N GLY A 39 1.52 -8.27 0.60
CA GLY A 39 1.71 -6.86 0.20
C GLY A 39 2.16 -6.69 -1.25
N SER A 40 2.40 -5.43 -1.63
CA SER A 40 2.86 -5.08 -2.98
C SER A 40 4.35 -5.34 -3.15
N LEU A 41 4.78 -5.43 -4.41
CA LEU A 41 6.19 -5.51 -4.76
C LEU A 41 6.71 -4.11 -5.08
N PHE A 42 7.50 -3.54 -4.18
CA PHE A 42 8.03 -2.20 -4.35
C PHE A 42 9.43 -2.24 -4.93
N ALA A 43 9.77 -1.26 -5.75
CA ALA A 43 11.09 -1.15 -6.35
C ALA A 43 11.79 0.14 -5.91
N LEU A 44 13.10 0.19 -6.12
CA LEU A 44 13.88 1.43 -6.17
C LEU A 44 15.12 1.20 -7.04
N VAL A 45 15.67 2.29 -7.59
CA VAL A 45 16.95 2.25 -8.29
C VAL A 45 18.05 2.86 -7.41
N ASP A 46 18.96 2.01 -6.96
CA ASP A 46 20.10 2.35 -6.11
C ASP A 46 21.40 2.13 -6.89
N ASP A 47 22.17 3.21 -7.12
CA ASP A 47 23.38 3.21 -7.95
C ASP A 47 23.21 2.50 -9.32
N GLY A 48 22.09 2.78 -9.99
CA GLY A 48 21.76 2.21 -11.30
C GLY A 48 21.33 0.74 -11.26
N ARG A 49 21.16 0.15 -10.08
CA ARG A 49 20.65 -1.20 -9.89
C ARG A 49 19.25 -1.17 -9.32
N TRP A 50 18.37 -1.92 -9.96
CA TRP A 50 17.04 -2.19 -9.44
C TRP A 50 17.12 -3.09 -8.20
N LYS A 51 16.52 -2.63 -7.12
CA LYS A 51 16.23 -3.42 -5.93
C LYS A 51 14.73 -3.54 -5.76
N TRP A 52 14.30 -4.70 -5.30
CA TRP A 52 12.88 -5.02 -5.12
C TRP A 52 12.65 -5.49 -3.70
N PHE A 53 11.57 -5.01 -3.11
CA PHE A 53 11.20 -5.24 -1.74
C PHE A 53 9.78 -5.76 -1.65
N GLY A 54 9.57 -6.75 -0.81
CA GLY A 54 8.26 -7.28 -0.47
C GLY A 54 8.32 -8.00 0.87
N THR A 55 7.17 -8.30 1.46
CA THR A 55 7.12 -9.11 2.67
C THR A 55 6.91 -10.57 2.32
N ASN A 56 7.84 -11.44 2.71
CA ASN A 56 7.71 -12.89 2.65
C ASN A 56 7.36 -13.39 4.06
N LEU A 57 6.08 -13.66 4.29
CA LEU A 57 5.51 -13.95 5.61
C LEU A 57 5.71 -12.78 6.59
N VAL A 58 6.70 -12.87 7.48
CA VAL A 58 7.01 -11.83 8.48
C VAL A 58 8.35 -11.15 8.25
N LYS A 59 9.06 -11.53 7.18
CA LYS A 59 10.38 -10.97 6.82
C LYS A 59 10.27 -10.11 5.58
N ILE A 60 11.00 -9.01 5.57
CA ILE A 60 11.20 -8.24 4.34
C ILE A 60 12.24 -9.00 3.50
N VAL A 61 11.95 -9.21 2.23
CA VAL A 61 12.94 -9.73 1.26
C VAL A 61 13.40 -8.59 0.38
N CYS A 62 14.70 -8.58 0.09
CA CYS A 62 15.32 -7.68 -0.86
C CYS A 62 15.95 -8.52 -1.99
N THR A 63 15.52 -8.28 -3.22
CA THR A 63 16.12 -8.88 -4.42
C THR A 63 16.68 -7.79 -5.33
N SER A 64 17.50 -8.16 -6.29
CA SER A 64 17.91 -7.30 -7.40
C SER A 64 17.71 -8.01 -8.72
N GLY A 65 17.48 -7.21 -9.75
CA GLY A 65 17.31 -7.66 -11.12
C GLY A 65 16.57 -6.60 -11.93
N PRO A 66 16.66 -6.61 -13.26
CA PRO A 66 15.96 -5.65 -14.10
C PRO A 66 14.42 -5.78 -13.94
N PRO A 67 13.62 -4.81 -14.39
CA PRO A 67 12.15 -4.89 -14.37
C PRO A 67 11.59 -6.18 -14.99
N GLU A 68 12.26 -6.73 -16.00
CA GLU A 68 11.87 -7.97 -16.68
C GLU A 68 12.13 -9.22 -15.83
N GLU A 69 13.06 -9.14 -14.86
CA GLU A 69 13.44 -10.24 -13.98
C GLU A 69 13.71 -9.72 -12.55
N PRO A 70 12.68 -9.24 -11.81
CA PRO A 70 12.85 -8.60 -10.50
C PRO A 70 13.60 -9.45 -9.46
N PHE A 71 13.48 -10.78 -9.61
CA PHE A 71 13.99 -11.79 -8.69
C PHE A 71 15.23 -12.49 -9.30
N GLU A 72 16.07 -11.78 -10.04
CA GLU A 72 17.32 -12.34 -10.59
C GLU A 72 18.28 -12.78 -9.47
N THR A 73 18.42 -11.99 -8.40
CA THR A 73 19.30 -12.31 -7.26
C THR A 73 18.64 -11.94 -5.94
N LEU A 74 18.64 -12.87 -4.98
CA LEU A 74 18.29 -12.56 -3.60
C LEU A 74 19.45 -11.84 -2.91
N LEU A 75 19.23 -10.62 -2.43
CA LEU A 75 20.22 -9.83 -1.72
C LEU A 75 20.15 -10.02 -0.20
N ALA A 76 18.93 -9.99 0.36
CA ALA A 76 18.74 -10.09 1.80
C ALA A 76 17.38 -10.67 2.17
N ARG A 77 17.34 -11.26 3.37
CA ARG A 77 16.14 -11.43 4.19
C ARG A 77 16.32 -10.49 5.37
N SER A 78 15.69 -9.34 5.30
CA SER A 78 15.98 -8.24 6.20
C SER A 78 15.30 -8.45 7.54
N GLU A 79 16.04 -8.17 8.61
CA GLU A 79 15.51 -8.13 9.96
C GLU A 79 14.91 -6.76 10.25
N LEU A 80 13.82 -6.73 11.03
CA LEU A 80 13.21 -5.51 11.53
C LEU A 80 13.42 -5.41 13.04
N GLU A 81 14.28 -4.49 13.44
CA GLU A 81 14.64 -4.28 14.85
C GLU A 81 13.78 -3.20 15.50
N GLY A 82 13.47 -3.40 16.79
CA GLY A 82 12.85 -2.37 17.63
C GLY A 82 11.34 -2.19 17.44
N LEU A 83 10.69 -3.00 16.58
CA LEU A 83 9.24 -3.06 16.55
C LEU A 83 8.73 -3.70 17.86
N PRO A 84 7.76 -3.10 18.57
CA PRO A 84 7.26 -3.66 19.82
C PRO A 84 6.61 -5.04 19.64
N ASP A 85 6.79 -5.92 20.62
CA ASP A 85 6.29 -7.31 20.59
C ASP A 85 4.78 -7.45 20.36
N ALA A 86 3.99 -6.41 20.68
CA ALA A 86 2.56 -6.40 20.41
C ALA A 86 2.22 -6.48 18.90
N TYR A 87 3.19 -6.18 18.03
CA TYR A 87 3.05 -6.19 16.57
C TYR A 87 3.95 -7.25 15.91
N THR A 88 4.78 -7.96 16.68
CA THR A 88 5.54 -9.11 16.21
C THR A 88 4.80 -10.34 16.71
N ASN A 89 4.08 -11.00 15.81
CA ASN A 89 3.11 -12.08 16.08
C ASN A 89 3.73 -13.39 16.64
N THR A 90 4.85 -13.30 17.36
CA THR A 90 5.59 -14.40 17.98
C THR A 90 4.84 -15.07 19.14
N LYS A 91 3.81 -14.40 19.71
CA LYS A 91 3.08 -14.89 20.88
C LYS A 91 2.13 -16.07 20.61
N PHE A 92 1.76 -16.33 19.36
CA PHE A 92 0.78 -17.37 19.05
C PHE A 92 1.39 -18.76 18.82
N GLY A 93 2.68 -18.95 19.10
CA GLY A 93 3.31 -20.27 19.07
C GLY A 93 3.30 -20.93 17.70
N PHE A 94 3.10 -20.15 16.64
CA PHE A 94 3.22 -20.61 15.28
C PHE A 94 4.68 -20.98 15.03
N ALA A 95 4.93 -22.27 14.85
CA ALA A 95 6.20 -22.73 14.31
C ALA A 95 6.41 -22.08 12.92
N GLU A 96 7.65 -22.06 12.44
CA GLU A 96 8.06 -21.54 11.12
C GLU A 96 7.30 -22.15 9.90
N ASP A 97 6.34 -23.03 10.16
CA ASP A 97 5.49 -23.76 9.23
C ASP A 97 4.06 -23.18 9.07
N HIS A 98 3.62 -22.23 9.90
CA HIS A 98 2.27 -21.63 9.80
C HIS A 98 2.30 -20.33 8.97
N LEU A 99 1.52 -20.35 7.88
CA LEU A 99 1.56 -19.44 6.72
C LEU A 99 0.88 -18.08 6.91
N TRP A 100 0.68 -17.63 8.15
CA TRP A 100 -0.14 -16.45 8.41
C TRP A 100 0.71 -15.19 8.56
N GLY A 101 0.33 -14.18 7.77
CA GLY A 101 0.97 -12.87 7.67
C GLY A 101 0.58 -11.84 8.73
N ASP A 102 0.04 -12.24 9.89
CA ASP A 102 -0.16 -11.23 10.94
C ASP A 102 1.23 -10.83 11.47
N GLY A 103 1.57 -9.56 11.29
CA GLY A 103 2.92 -9.05 11.53
C GLY A 103 3.17 -7.73 10.79
N PRO A 104 4.39 -7.19 10.85
CA PRO A 104 4.74 -6.01 10.08
C PRO A 104 4.88 -6.36 8.58
N THR A 105 4.01 -5.80 7.77
CA THR A 105 4.06 -5.92 6.31
C THR A 105 4.66 -4.65 5.72
N LEU A 106 5.54 -4.81 4.73
CA LEU A 106 6.09 -3.69 4.00
C LEU A 106 4.97 -3.05 3.18
N ALA A 107 4.82 -1.74 3.32
CA ALA A 107 3.73 -0.99 2.73
C ALA A 107 4.19 -0.03 1.62
N ASN A 108 5.48 0.35 1.63
CA ASN A 108 6.20 0.98 0.51
C ASN A 108 7.70 1.16 0.87
N VAL A 109 8.53 1.62 -0.06
CA VAL A 109 9.91 2.05 0.19
C VAL A 109 10.27 3.35 -0.53
N TYR A 110 11.15 4.15 0.07
CA TYR A 110 11.69 5.39 -0.50
C TYR A 110 13.21 5.44 -0.32
N LEU A 111 13.96 5.81 -1.37
CA LEU A 111 15.41 5.97 -1.33
C LEU A 111 15.81 7.44 -1.18
N ASP A 112 16.38 7.79 -0.03
CA ASP A 112 17.09 9.06 0.12
C ASP A 112 18.49 8.94 -0.46
N ARG A 113 18.64 9.34 -1.72
CA ARG A 113 19.92 9.31 -2.44
C ARG A 113 20.99 10.19 -1.84
N GLY A 114 20.62 11.29 -1.17
CA GLY A 114 21.58 12.18 -0.55
C GLY A 114 22.35 11.50 0.57
N ARG A 115 21.71 10.56 1.26
CA ARG A 115 22.27 9.84 2.41
C ARG A 115 22.53 8.35 2.13
N GLY A 116 21.99 7.79 1.05
CA GLY A 116 22.01 6.35 0.79
C GLY A 116 21.14 5.55 1.76
N HIS A 117 20.13 6.18 2.36
CA HIS A 117 19.23 5.55 3.32
C HIS A 117 17.94 5.12 2.63
N ILE A 118 17.37 3.98 3.04
CA ILE A 118 16.06 3.52 2.58
C ILE A 118 15.08 3.69 3.73
N LEU A 119 14.01 4.44 3.48
CA LEU A 119 12.85 4.51 4.36
C LEU A 119 11.87 3.43 3.92
N ALA A 120 11.46 2.56 4.83
CA ALA A 120 10.37 1.62 4.63
C ALA A 120 9.12 2.15 5.30
N PHE A 121 8.03 2.27 4.56
CA PHE A 121 6.70 2.41 5.13
C PHE A 121 6.21 1.03 5.53
N MET A 122 5.63 0.92 6.71
CA MET A 122 5.25 -0.34 7.33
C MET A 122 3.78 -0.32 7.67
N HIS A 123 3.11 -1.40 7.34
CA HIS A 123 1.77 -1.73 7.78
C HIS A 123 1.88 -2.65 8.98
N THR A 124 1.28 -2.28 10.10
CA THR A 124 1.35 -3.05 11.34
C THR A 124 -0.04 -3.47 11.77
N GLU A 125 -0.16 -4.74 12.12
CA GLU A 125 -1.39 -5.34 12.57
C GLU A 125 -1.36 -5.58 14.07
N TRP A 126 -2.40 -5.15 14.77
CA TRP A 126 -2.71 -5.59 16.13
C TRP A 126 -3.87 -6.56 16.05
N THR A 127 -3.56 -7.86 16.03
CA THR A 127 -4.54 -8.93 15.93
C THR A 127 -4.91 -9.44 17.32
N LEU A 128 -6.21 -9.60 17.58
CA LEU A 128 -6.72 -10.19 18.81
C LEU A 128 -6.34 -11.66 18.91
N GLU A 129 -6.34 -12.22 20.12
CA GLU A 129 -5.94 -13.61 20.32
C GLU A 129 -6.80 -14.62 19.56
N THR A 130 -8.06 -14.27 19.35
CA THR A 130 -9.06 -15.04 18.61
C THR A 130 -8.92 -14.92 17.08
N ARG A 131 -8.06 -14.00 16.60
CA ARG A 131 -7.83 -13.65 15.18
C ARG A 131 -9.05 -13.20 14.38
N ASP A 132 -10.19 -13.00 15.01
CA ASP A 132 -11.42 -12.50 14.40
C ASP A 132 -11.57 -10.97 14.54
N GLY A 133 -10.48 -10.28 14.88
CA GLY A 133 -10.39 -8.82 14.90
C GLY A 133 -8.94 -8.34 14.79
N THR A 134 -8.69 -7.39 13.88
CA THR A 134 -7.38 -6.78 13.66
C THR A 134 -7.52 -5.26 13.55
N TYR A 135 -6.67 -4.53 14.28
CA TYR A 135 -6.58 -3.08 14.23
C TYR A 135 -5.25 -2.66 13.61
N PHE A 136 -5.30 -1.73 12.65
CA PHE A 136 -4.16 -1.44 11.81
C PHE A 136 -3.60 -0.04 12.03
N ARG A 137 -2.30 0.10 11.78
CA ARG A 137 -1.58 1.37 11.78
C ARG A 137 -0.53 1.37 10.68
N LEU A 138 -0.12 2.55 10.26
CA LEU A 138 1.06 2.71 9.41
C LEU A 138 2.19 3.35 10.21
N GLY A 139 3.40 2.86 9.99
CA GLY A 139 4.63 3.36 10.58
C GLY A 139 5.75 3.42 9.57
N ILE A 140 6.94 3.75 10.07
CA ILE A 140 8.15 3.79 9.26
C ILE A 140 9.33 3.12 9.98
N ALA A 141 10.22 2.56 9.18
CA ALA A 141 11.52 2.05 9.58
C ALA A 141 12.60 2.56 8.62
N ILE A 142 13.85 2.58 9.07
CA ILE A 142 14.98 3.05 8.27
C ILE A 142 16.04 1.95 8.11
N SER A 143 16.55 1.81 6.90
CA SER A 143 17.76 1.04 6.59
C SER A 143 18.88 1.98 6.17
N LYS A 144 20.08 1.72 6.70
CA LYS A 144 21.32 2.44 6.37
C LYS A 144 22.38 1.53 5.73
N ASP A 145 21.99 0.30 5.41
CA ASP A 145 22.84 -0.76 4.88
C ASP A 145 22.31 -1.29 3.54
N GLY A 146 21.60 -0.46 2.79
CA GLY A 146 21.10 -0.80 1.46
C GLY A 146 19.93 -1.79 1.46
N GLY A 147 19.21 -1.91 2.59
CA GLY A 147 18.02 -2.73 2.75
C GLY A 147 18.27 -4.07 3.42
N HIS A 148 19.46 -4.32 3.98
CA HIS A 148 19.81 -5.58 4.64
C HIS A 148 19.20 -5.69 6.05
N SER A 149 19.04 -4.57 6.75
CA SER A 149 18.32 -4.49 8.03
C SER A 149 17.54 -3.19 8.11
N PHE A 150 16.44 -3.23 8.86
CA PHE A 150 15.58 -2.07 9.12
C PHE A 150 15.44 -1.84 10.63
N ARG A 151 15.44 -0.58 11.05
CA ARG A 151 15.23 -0.18 12.43
C ARG A 151 13.95 0.63 12.52
N TRP A 152 13.02 0.17 13.37
CA TRP A 152 11.73 0.80 13.58
C TRP A 152 11.88 2.21 14.16
N CYS A 153 11.16 3.18 13.58
CA CYS A 153 11.14 4.56 14.08
C CYS A 153 9.82 4.89 14.81
N GLY A 154 8.70 4.27 14.41
CA GLY A 154 7.40 4.49 15.05
C GLY A 154 6.22 4.54 14.09
N HIS A 155 5.01 4.57 14.66
CA HIS A 155 3.78 4.79 13.91
C HIS A 155 3.65 6.26 13.50
N ILE A 156 3.23 6.47 12.25
CA ILE A 156 2.99 7.78 11.64
C ILE A 156 1.50 8.07 11.45
N ILE A 157 0.71 7.06 11.12
CA ILE A 157 -0.71 7.19 10.82
C ILE A 157 -1.51 6.16 11.61
N GLY A 158 -2.65 6.58 12.14
CA GLY A 158 -3.62 5.71 12.78
C GLY A 158 -5.06 6.19 12.51
N PRO A 159 -6.06 5.29 12.58
CA PRO A 159 -7.44 5.62 12.28
C PRO A 159 -7.97 6.74 13.18
N GLU A 160 -8.96 7.50 12.71
CA GLU A 160 -9.76 8.42 13.57
C GLU A 160 -10.44 7.63 14.70
N LEU A 161 -10.95 6.43 14.37
CA LEU A 161 -11.46 5.46 15.33
C LEU A 161 -10.35 4.94 16.25
N SER A 162 -10.46 5.24 17.54
CA SER A 162 -9.49 4.78 18.52
C SER A 162 -9.52 3.25 18.69
N TYR A 163 -8.40 2.66 19.13
CA TYR A 163 -8.34 1.22 19.41
C TYR A 163 -9.34 0.80 20.48
N ASP A 164 -9.48 1.57 21.57
CA ASP A 164 -10.39 1.22 22.67
C ASP A 164 -11.84 1.23 22.20
N THR A 165 -12.24 2.24 21.43
CA THR A 165 -13.57 2.32 20.82
C THR A 165 -13.81 1.16 19.86
N TRP A 166 -12.87 0.89 18.95
CA TRP A 166 -12.92 -0.26 18.05
C TRP A 166 -13.11 -1.58 18.80
N LEU A 167 -12.32 -1.80 19.85
CA LEU A 167 -12.36 -3.01 20.67
C LEU A 167 -13.69 -3.16 21.40
N ASP A 168 -14.26 -2.07 21.90
CA ASP A 168 -15.56 -2.10 22.57
C ASP A 168 -16.69 -2.49 21.61
N HIS A 169 -16.72 -1.94 20.38
CA HIS A 169 -17.68 -2.35 19.35
C HIS A 169 -17.49 -3.79 18.90
N TRP A 170 -16.25 -4.27 18.82
CA TRP A 170 -15.96 -5.65 18.50
C TRP A 170 -16.47 -6.59 19.61
N ARG A 171 -16.20 -6.25 20.89
CA ARG A 171 -16.67 -7.01 22.06
C ARG A 171 -18.19 -7.03 22.21
N SER A 172 -18.87 -5.95 21.83
CA SER A 172 -20.34 -5.90 21.85
C SER A 172 -21.00 -6.68 20.71
N GLY A 173 -20.21 -7.14 19.73
CA GLY A 173 -20.73 -7.73 18.49
C GLY A 173 -21.41 -6.71 17.57
N SER A 174 -21.24 -5.41 17.82
CA SER A 174 -21.71 -4.34 16.94
C SER A 174 -20.96 -4.34 15.61
N VAL A 175 -19.75 -4.89 15.60
CA VAL A 175 -18.99 -5.24 14.40
C VAL A 175 -18.49 -6.68 14.50
N GLY A 176 -18.37 -7.37 13.36
CA GLY A 176 -17.84 -8.73 13.30
C GLY A 176 -17.17 -9.03 11.97
N GLY A 177 -16.26 -10.00 11.96
CA GLY A 177 -15.52 -10.45 10.78
C GLY A 177 -14.02 -10.13 10.84
N HIS A 178 -13.20 -11.01 10.23
CA HIS A 178 -11.76 -10.80 10.04
C HIS A 178 -11.56 -9.51 9.22
N HIS A 179 -10.82 -8.54 9.75
CA HIS A 179 -10.58 -7.20 9.18
C HIS A 179 -11.76 -6.20 9.18
N ALA A 180 -12.84 -6.46 9.90
CA ALA A 180 -13.97 -5.54 9.94
C ALA A 180 -13.56 -4.22 10.62
N PHE A 181 -13.45 -3.17 9.80
CA PHE A 181 -13.34 -1.76 10.18
C PHE A 181 -12.14 -1.41 11.06
N GLY A 182 -11.05 -1.01 10.41
CA GLY A 182 -9.78 -0.71 11.07
C GLY A 182 -8.60 -0.92 10.13
N ASN A 183 -8.79 -1.70 9.05
CA ASN A 183 -7.80 -1.85 7.99
C ASN A 183 -7.60 -0.54 7.25
N MET A 184 -6.35 -0.08 7.25
CA MET A 184 -5.94 1.17 6.61
C MET A 184 -5.42 0.99 5.18
N GLY A 185 -5.24 -0.26 4.74
CA GLY A 185 -4.55 -0.57 3.50
C GLY A 185 -3.05 -0.39 3.60
N LEU A 186 -2.41 -0.26 2.44
CA LEU A 186 -0.97 0.01 2.36
C LEU A 186 -0.68 1.51 2.41
N ALA A 187 0.62 1.84 2.40
CA ALA A 187 1.14 3.19 2.37
C ALA A 187 1.30 3.63 0.91
N ASN A 188 0.18 3.91 0.25
CA ASN A 188 0.18 4.38 -1.14
C ASN A 188 0.68 5.83 -1.15
N TYR A 189 1.93 6.09 -1.57
CA TYR A 189 2.51 7.43 -1.42
C TYR A 189 2.92 8.07 -2.75
N ALA A 190 2.83 9.40 -2.81
CA ALA A 190 3.45 10.20 -3.87
C ALA A 190 4.24 11.35 -3.24
N ILE A 191 5.20 11.90 -3.97
CA ILE A 191 5.91 13.12 -3.54
C ILE A 191 5.55 14.27 -4.49
N ARG A 192 5.15 15.40 -3.91
CA ARG A 192 4.95 16.65 -4.64
C ARG A 192 5.28 17.82 -3.73
N ASP A 193 5.97 18.82 -4.29
CA ASP A 193 6.35 20.06 -3.60
C ASP A 193 7.10 19.86 -2.27
N GLY A 194 7.87 18.75 -2.17
CA GLY A 194 8.68 18.41 -1.00
C GLY A 194 7.92 17.71 0.14
N ASP A 195 6.63 17.42 -0.06
CA ASP A 195 5.80 16.67 0.88
C ASP A 195 5.58 15.23 0.37
N PHE A 196 5.60 14.28 1.29
CA PHE A 196 4.94 13.00 1.10
C PHE A 196 3.43 13.19 1.18
N TYR A 197 2.69 12.59 0.25
CA TYR A 197 1.24 12.41 0.31
C TYR A 197 0.97 10.93 0.47
N LEU A 198 0.38 10.52 1.59
CA LEU A 198 0.06 9.12 1.90
C LEU A 198 -1.44 8.90 1.83
N TYR A 199 -1.90 8.05 0.91
CA TYR A 199 -3.29 7.68 0.70
C TYR A 199 -3.60 6.34 1.33
N TYR A 200 -4.70 6.28 2.08
CA TYR A 200 -5.06 5.12 2.89
C TYR A 200 -6.57 5.10 3.18
N THR A 201 -7.07 3.98 3.68
CA THR A 201 -8.45 3.92 4.20
C THR A 201 -8.48 4.38 5.65
N ASP A 202 -9.32 5.33 6.00
CA ASP A 202 -9.54 5.74 7.38
C ASP A 202 -10.94 5.34 7.84
N THR A 203 -11.10 5.16 9.13
CA THR A 203 -12.33 4.70 9.78
C THR A 203 -12.67 5.66 10.90
N ARG A 204 -13.90 6.16 10.92
CA ARG A 204 -14.44 6.94 12.03
C ARG A 204 -15.58 6.21 12.73
N ASP A 205 -15.75 6.59 13.99
CA ASP A 205 -16.84 6.11 14.82
C ASP A 205 -18.22 6.64 14.35
N SER A 206 -19.26 5.85 14.55
CA SER A 206 -20.67 6.22 14.36
C SER A 206 -21.53 5.41 15.34
N PRO A 207 -22.67 5.94 15.84
CA PRO A 207 -23.39 5.34 16.97
C PRO A 207 -23.76 3.86 16.83
N ASP A 208 -23.99 3.38 15.61
CA ASP A 208 -24.43 2.01 15.32
C ASP A 208 -23.52 1.24 14.34
N THR A 209 -22.43 1.85 13.87
CA THR A 209 -21.54 1.28 12.82
C THR A 209 -20.24 2.08 12.75
N PHE A 210 -19.32 1.70 11.87
CA PHE A 210 -18.25 2.59 11.44
C PHE A 210 -18.52 3.18 10.05
N SER A 211 -17.91 4.33 9.78
CA SER A 211 -17.83 4.90 8.45
C SER A 211 -16.40 4.85 7.96
N GLN A 212 -16.17 4.20 6.82
CA GLN A 212 -14.87 4.18 6.16
C GLN A 212 -14.83 5.19 5.02
N GLY A 213 -13.66 5.73 4.75
CA GLY A 213 -13.44 6.62 3.61
C GLY A 213 -11.99 6.65 3.19
N MET A 214 -11.75 7.10 1.96
CA MET A 214 -10.41 7.40 1.49
C MET A 214 -9.89 8.62 2.24
N ALA A 215 -8.70 8.54 2.79
CA ALA A 215 -8.04 9.65 3.48
C ALA A 215 -6.65 9.89 2.90
N VAL A 216 -6.13 11.08 3.19
CA VAL A 216 -4.77 11.47 2.87
C VAL A 216 -4.13 12.17 4.05
N ALA A 217 -2.86 11.87 4.28
CA ALA A 217 -2.01 12.59 5.20
C ALA A 217 -0.73 13.03 4.51
N ARG A 218 -0.11 14.11 5.00
CA ARG A 218 1.16 14.58 4.49
C ARG A 218 2.17 14.93 5.57
N ALA A 219 3.44 14.87 5.19
CA ALA A 219 4.57 15.34 5.97
C ALA A 219 5.70 15.75 5.03
N LYS A 220 6.51 16.72 5.43
CA LYS A 220 7.69 17.12 4.67
C LYS A 220 8.68 15.97 4.58
N VAL A 221 9.16 15.68 3.37
CA VAL A 221 10.13 14.61 3.13
C VAL A 221 11.39 14.81 3.98
N ALA A 222 11.91 16.04 4.02
CA ALA A 222 13.10 16.39 4.81
C ALA A 222 12.91 16.09 6.31
N ASP A 223 11.79 16.52 6.89
CA ASP A 223 11.50 16.33 8.32
C ASP A 223 11.37 14.84 8.66
N VAL A 224 10.72 14.07 7.80
CA VAL A 224 10.57 12.61 7.95
C VAL A 224 11.94 11.92 7.96
N LEU A 225 12.82 12.27 7.01
CA LEU A 225 14.16 11.67 6.93
C LEU A 225 15.04 12.05 8.12
N GLU A 226 15.01 13.31 8.54
CA GLU A 226 15.75 13.78 9.72
C GLU A 226 15.30 13.10 11.01
N ALA A 227 13.98 12.92 11.19
CA ALA A 227 13.42 12.20 12.34
C ALA A 227 13.82 10.72 12.30
N ALA A 228 13.69 10.07 11.13
CA ALA A 228 14.03 8.66 10.96
C ALA A 228 15.51 8.39 11.28
N ASP A 229 16.42 9.33 10.96
CA ASP A 229 17.84 9.23 11.33
C ASP A 229 18.09 9.12 12.84
N ARG A 230 17.18 9.65 13.65
CA ARG A 230 17.19 9.57 15.12
C ARG A 230 16.29 8.46 15.67
N LEU A 231 15.70 7.64 14.79
CA LEU A 231 14.69 6.62 15.13
C LEU A 231 13.43 7.24 15.77
N GLU A 232 13.06 8.40 15.26
CA GLU A 232 11.85 9.14 15.64
C GLU A 232 10.92 9.26 14.43
N VAL A 233 9.70 9.73 14.67
CA VAL A 233 8.75 10.09 13.61
C VAL A 233 8.54 11.59 13.58
N ALA A 234 8.47 12.16 12.38
CA ALA A 234 8.01 13.54 12.18
C ALA A 234 6.48 13.63 12.38
N PRO A 235 5.94 14.84 12.65
CA PRO A 235 4.50 15.05 12.60
C PRO A 235 3.94 14.78 11.20
N TRP A 236 2.86 14.01 11.14
CA TRP A 236 2.04 13.82 9.94
C TRP A 236 0.71 14.50 10.15
N HIS A 237 0.15 15.07 9.08
CA HIS A 237 -1.07 15.86 9.14
C HIS A 237 -2.12 15.32 8.17
N LYS A 238 -3.33 15.01 8.66
CA LYS A 238 -4.45 14.57 7.82
C LYS A 238 -5.16 15.75 7.19
N TYR A 239 -5.68 15.54 5.99
CA TYR A 239 -6.61 16.49 5.36
C TYR A 239 -7.99 16.39 6.01
N CYS A 240 -8.50 17.52 6.51
CA CYS A 240 -9.84 17.63 7.09
C CYS A 240 -10.41 19.03 6.86
N ASP A 241 -11.63 19.10 6.35
CA ASP A 241 -12.43 20.31 6.14
C ASP A 241 -11.69 21.44 5.39
N GLY A 242 -10.86 21.07 4.40
CA GLY A 242 -10.10 22.03 3.60
C GLY A 242 -8.68 22.32 4.12
N GLU A 243 -8.30 21.78 5.28
CA GLU A 243 -7.05 22.12 5.95
C GLU A 243 -6.21 20.87 6.29
N TRP A 244 -4.96 21.09 6.68
CA TRP A 244 -3.99 20.05 7.08
C TRP A 244 -3.62 20.19 8.56
N GLY A 245 -4.61 20.37 9.43
CA GLY A 245 -4.40 20.62 10.86
C GLY A 245 -4.49 19.37 11.75
N GLU A 246 -5.12 18.31 11.27
CA GLU A 246 -5.42 17.13 12.08
C GLU A 246 -4.21 16.20 12.23
N SER A 247 -4.07 15.59 13.40
CA SER A 247 -2.98 14.65 13.68
C SER A 247 -3.07 13.41 12.79
N GLY A 248 -1.95 12.98 12.21
CA GLY A 248 -1.82 11.70 11.50
C GLY A 248 -2.27 10.50 12.34
N ARG A 249 -2.13 10.58 13.66
CA ARG A 249 -2.55 9.56 14.62
C ARG A 249 -3.82 10.01 15.35
N GLY A 250 -4.96 9.38 15.04
CA GLY A 250 -6.23 9.64 15.73
C GLY A 250 -6.93 10.95 15.36
N GLY A 251 -6.34 11.79 14.50
CA GLY A 251 -7.00 13.00 14.01
C GLY A 251 -8.15 12.67 13.07
N ARG A 252 -9.02 13.66 12.90
CA ARG A 252 -10.16 13.60 11.98
C ARG A 252 -9.70 13.65 10.53
N PHE A 253 -10.57 13.21 9.62
CA PHE A 253 -10.32 13.30 8.18
C PHE A 253 -11.55 13.77 7.40
N THR A 254 -11.35 14.25 6.17
CA THR A 254 -12.43 14.36 5.19
C THR A 254 -12.25 13.24 4.18
N SER A 255 -13.29 12.42 3.98
CA SER A 255 -13.24 11.40 2.93
C SER A 255 -13.04 12.06 1.59
N LEU A 256 -12.04 11.59 0.84
CA LEU A 256 -11.83 11.99 -0.54
C LEU A 256 -13.03 11.56 -1.39
N ASN A 257 -13.20 12.19 -2.55
CA ASN A 257 -14.29 11.90 -3.50
C ASN A 257 -14.05 10.60 -4.31
N LEU A 258 -13.35 9.64 -3.71
CA LEU A 258 -13.00 8.36 -4.30
C LEU A 258 -13.43 7.26 -3.33
N GLU A 259 -14.19 6.28 -3.82
CA GLU A 259 -14.64 5.16 -2.98
C GLU A 259 -13.45 4.23 -2.70
N PRO A 260 -13.22 3.79 -1.44
CA PRO A 260 -12.21 2.78 -1.12
C PRO A 260 -12.45 1.47 -1.90
N ARG A 261 -11.40 0.88 -2.47
CA ARG A 261 -11.46 -0.40 -3.19
C ARG A 261 -10.44 -1.38 -2.64
N GLY A 262 -10.86 -2.63 -2.41
CA GLY A 262 -10.04 -3.73 -1.92
C GLY A 262 -9.03 -3.37 -0.82
N TYR A 263 -9.56 -2.72 0.23
CA TYR A 263 -8.80 -2.21 1.38
C TYR A 263 -7.63 -1.28 1.04
N LEU A 264 -7.55 -0.74 -0.18
CA LEU A 264 -6.43 0.10 -0.62
C LEU A 264 -5.08 -0.63 -0.55
N HIS A 265 -5.10 -1.91 -0.90
CA HIS A 265 -3.91 -2.59 -1.39
C HIS A 265 -3.59 -2.03 -2.77
N GLY A 266 -2.58 -1.17 -2.85
CA GLY A 266 -2.27 -0.43 -4.06
C GLY A 266 -0.94 0.29 -3.97
N ASP A 267 -0.83 1.35 -4.77
CA ASP A 267 0.30 2.26 -4.75
C ASP A 267 -0.06 3.61 -5.36
N ALA A 268 0.74 4.63 -5.09
CA ALA A 268 0.57 5.95 -5.69
C ALA A 268 1.89 6.44 -6.28
N ALA A 269 1.80 7.42 -7.17
CA ALA A 269 2.95 8.12 -7.73
C ALA A 269 2.52 9.50 -8.22
N TYR A 270 3.50 10.35 -8.52
CA TYR A 270 3.27 11.61 -9.22
C TYR A 270 3.66 11.46 -10.70
N SER A 271 2.74 11.67 -11.64
CA SER A 271 3.07 11.73 -13.06
C SER A 271 3.56 13.11 -13.44
N SER A 272 4.85 13.22 -13.76
CA SER A 272 5.46 14.43 -14.30
C SER A 272 4.94 14.79 -15.71
N TYR A 273 4.47 13.81 -16.48
CA TYR A 273 3.90 14.02 -17.81
C TYR A 273 2.51 14.66 -17.72
N LEU A 274 1.67 14.16 -16.80
CA LEU A 274 0.34 14.71 -16.59
C LEU A 274 0.34 15.92 -15.66
N ASP A 275 1.40 16.17 -14.90
CA ASP A 275 1.39 17.06 -13.73
C ASP A 275 0.19 16.71 -12.83
N ALA A 276 0.12 15.44 -12.41
CA ALA A 276 -0.99 14.87 -11.65
C ALA A 276 -0.54 13.69 -10.78
N PHE A 277 -1.17 13.51 -9.64
CA PHE A 277 -1.12 12.27 -8.86
C PHE A 277 -1.79 11.13 -9.60
N VAL A 278 -1.25 9.94 -9.42
CA VAL A 278 -1.76 8.67 -9.91
C VAL A 278 -1.92 7.74 -8.71
N LEU A 279 -3.05 7.05 -8.63
CA LEU A 279 -3.31 6.03 -7.62
C LEU A 279 -3.77 4.77 -8.34
N VAL A 280 -3.17 3.63 -8.02
CA VAL A 280 -3.63 2.31 -8.47
C VAL A 280 -4.09 1.49 -7.28
N THR A 281 -5.08 0.64 -7.49
CA THR A 281 -5.56 -0.27 -6.45
C THR A 281 -6.24 -1.48 -7.08
N ARG A 282 -6.41 -2.53 -6.28
CA ARG A 282 -7.24 -3.66 -6.67
C ARG A 282 -8.73 -3.37 -6.51
N HIS A 283 -9.54 -4.09 -7.25
CA HIS A 283 -10.97 -4.21 -7.05
C HIS A 283 -11.42 -5.63 -7.38
N GLY A 284 -12.56 -6.03 -6.81
CA GLY A 284 -13.15 -7.33 -7.07
C GLY A 284 -12.64 -8.46 -6.17
N LYS A 285 -13.29 -9.62 -6.32
CA LYS A 285 -13.08 -10.88 -5.58
C LYS A 285 -12.83 -10.74 -4.08
N HIS A 286 -13.69 -9.97 -3.44
CA HIS A 286 -13.90 -10.04 -1.99
C HIS A 286 -15.28 -10.59 -1.71
N THR A 287 -15.41 -11.26 -0.57
CA THR A 287 -16.72 -11.54 0.03
C THR A 287 -17.24 -10.21 0.55
N GLY A 288 -18.30 -9.68 -0.06
CA GLY A 288 -18.96 -8.48 0.42
C GLY A 288 -19.54 -8.68 1.84
N PRO A 289 -19.92 -7.60 2.54
CA PRO A 289 -20.43 -7.67 3.91
C PRO A 289 -21.66 -8.57 4.08
N LYS A 290 -22.39 -8.87 3.00
CA LYS A 290 -23.56 -9.77 2.98
C LYS A 290 -23.27 -11.11 2.31
N GLY A 291 -22.00 -11.45 2.09
CA GLY A 291 -21.58 -12.72 1.49
C GLY A 291 -21.61 -12.74 -0.04
N GLU A 292 -21.94 -11.63 -0.70
CA GLU A 292 -21.93 -11.53 -2.16
C GLU A 292 -20.51 -11.65 -2.71
N ARG A 293 -20.36 -12.40 -3.81
CA ARG A 293 -19.08 -12.61 -4.49
C ARG A 293 -19.05 -11.77 -5.76
N LEU A 294 -18.03 -10.93 -5.89
CA LEU A 294 -17.72 -10.27 -7.15
C LEU A 294 -16.97 -11.27 -8.03
N ASN A 295 -17.47 -11.52 -9.25
CA ASN A 295 -17.00 -12.61 -10.12
C ASN A 295 -15.74 -12.26 -10.94
N ALA A 296 -15.24 -11.04 -10.88
CA ALA A 296 -14.04 -10.60 -11.60
C ALA A 296 -13.12 -9.80 -10.66
N GLY A 297 -11.82 -9.94 -10.86
CA GLY A 297 -10.81 -9.08 -10.25
C GLY A 297 -10.35 -8.03 -11.25
N SER A 298 -9.93 -6.87 -10.77
CA SER A 298 -9.44 -5.80 -11.64
C SER A 298 -8.38 -4.96 -10.94
N VAL A 299 -7.42 -4.47 -11.70
CA VAL A 299 -6.56 -3.35 -11.32
C VAL A 299 -7.21 -2.07 -11.82
N LEU A 300 -7.37 -1.10 -10.93
CA LEU A 300 -7.97 0.20 -11.20
C LEU A 300 -6.93 1.32 -11.07
N ILE A 301 -7.17 2.42 -11.76
CA ILE A 301 -6.37 3.64 -11.70
C ILE A 301 -7.27 4.88 -11.55
N ALA A 302 -6.83 5.87 -10.79
CA ALA A 302 -7.47 7.18 -10.69
C ALA A 302 -6.38 8.27 -10.71
N PHE A 303 -6.81 9.49 -11.04
CA PHE A 303 -5.92 10.64 -11.19
C PHE A 303 -6.40 11.82 -10.37
N SER A 304 -5.46 12.66 -9.91
CA SER A 304 -5.79 13.91 -9.22
C SER A 304 -4.78 14.99 -9.53
N LYS A 305 -5.25 16.24 -9.71
CA LYS A 305 -4.35 17.39 -9.92
C LYS A 305 -3.78 17.94 -8.61
N ASP A 306 -4.52 17.80 -7.52
CA ASP A 306 -4.21 18.41 -6.23
C ASP A 306 -4.01 17.38 -5.10
N GLY A 307 -4.21 16.09 -5.40
CA GLY A 307 -4.15 15.00 -4.43
C GLY A 307 -5.40 14.88 -3.57
N ILE A 308 -6.40 15.75 -3.74
CA ILE A 308 -7.63 15.78 -2.92
C ILE A 308 -8.84 15.39 -3.75
N HIS A 309 -8.96 15.95 -4.95
CA HIS A 309 -10.07 15.69 -5.86
C HIS A 309 -9.61 14.72 -6.94
N TRP A 310 -10.24 13.55 -6.95
CA TRP A 310 -9.89 12.44 -7.82
C TRP A 310 -10.91 12.25 -8.94
N THR A 311 -10.46 11.75 -10.08
CA THR A 311 -11.35 11.18 -11.11
C THR A 311 -12.01 9.90 -10.59
N ASP A 312 -13.08 9.45 -11.24
CA ASP A 312 -13.58 8.09 -11.02
C ASP A 312 -12.50 7.04 -11.36
N TRP A 313 -12.64 5.86 -10.78
CA TRP A 313 -11.78 4.72 -11.09
C TRP A 313 -11.95 4.28 -12.55
N GLN A 314 -10.83 4.09 -13.24
CA GLN A 314 -10.74 3.51 -14.58
C GLN A 314 -10.08 2.14 -14.50
N THR A 315 -10.52 1.18 -15.32
CA THR A 315 -9.94 -0.17 -15.34
C THR A 315 -8.62 -0.18 -16.12
N VAL A 316 -7.55 -0.66 -15.48
CA VAL A 316 -6.27 -0.94 -16.13
C VAL A 316 -6.29 -2.35 -16.72
N HIS A 317 -6.65 -3.33 -15.90
CA HIS A 317 -6.70 -4.74 -16.28
C HIS A 317 -7.82 -5.43 -15.51
N ALA A 318 -8.48 -6.41 -16.12
CA ALA A 318 -9.50 -7.21 -15.46
C ALA A 318 -9.68 -8.56 -16.16
N ASP A 319 -9.83 -9.60 -15.36
CA ASP A 319 -10.24 -10.93 -15.82
C ASP A 319 -10.99 -11.69 -14.70
N ASP A 320 -11.13 -13.01 -14.88
CA ASP A 320 -11.73 -13.93 -13.94
C ASP A 320 -10.74 -14.48 -12.91
N HIS A 321 -9.68 -13.74 -12.57
CA HIS A 321 -8.73 -14.05 -11.49
C HIS A 321 -8.65 -12.89 -10.50
N LEU A 322 -7.93 -13.09 -9.40
CA LEU A 322 -7.64 -12.01 -8.47
C LEU A 322 -6.32 -11.34 -8.85
N HIS A 323 -6.36 -10.02 -8.99
CA HIS A 323 -5.18 -9.16 -9.12
C HIS A 323 -5.02 -8.35 -7.83
N ASP A 324 -4.07 -8.72 -6.98
CA ASP A 324 -3.87 -8.10 -5.67
C ASP A 324 -2.59 -7.27 -5.65
N TYR A 325 -2.53 -6.37 -4.66
CA TYR A 325 -1.36 -5.58 -4.33
C TYR A 325 -0.66 -4.92 -5.53
N PRO A 326 -1.39 -4.16 -6.37
CA PRO A 326 -0.76 -3.49 -7.49
C PRO A 326 0.25 -2.46 -7.00
N SER A 327 1.40 -2.38 -7.66
CA SER A 327 2.44 -1.36 -7.43
C SER A 327 2.82 -0.64 -8.71
N ILE A 328 3.16 0.64 -8.59
CA ILE A 328 3.62 1.45 -9.70
C ILE A 328 5.14 1.36 -9.76
N VAL A 329 5.66 1.00 -10.93
CA VAL A 329 7.09 0.97 -11.19
C VAL A 329 7.41 1.92 -12.32
N SER A 330 8.20 2.95 -11.99
CA SER A 330 8.65 3.95 -12.94
C SER A 330 9.60 3.35 -13.97
N MET A 331 9.66 3.95 -15.14
CA MET A 331 10.72 3.67 -16.11
C MET A 331 11.99 4.51 -15.84
N GLY A 332 11.91 5.45 -14.90
CA GLY A 332 13.01 6.26 -14.43
C GLY A 332 13.68 5.70 -13.18
N HIS A 333 14.45 6.55 -12.51
CA HIS A 333 15.14 6.18 -11.27
C HIS A 333 14.25 6.26 -10.03
N ASP A 334 13.22 7.11 -10.06
CA ASP A 334 12.33 7.44 -8.94
C ASP A 334 10.99 6.75 -9.13
N ASN A 335 10.56 5.93 -8.17
CA ASN A 335 9.25 5.27 -8.27
C ASN A 335 8.10 6.16 -7.79
N GLU A 336 8.42 7.16 -6.96
CA GLU A 336 7.48 8.19 -6.54
C GLU A 336 7.12 9.17 -7.67
N VAL A 337 7.90 9.22 -8.76
CA VAL A 337 7.63 10.04 -9.95
C VAL A 337 7.66 9.19 -11.22
N VAL A 338 6.54 9.16 -11.94
CA VAL A 338 6.41 8.47 -13.23
C VAL A 338 6.37 9.45 -14.40
N GLY A 339 6.73 8.96 -15.57
CA GLY A 339 6.65 9.70 -16.83
C GLY A 339 5.31 9.49 -17.55
N ARG A 340 5.37 9.51 -18.88
CA ARG A 340 4.24 9.18 -19.77
C ARG A 340 3.83 7.71 -19.67
N SER A 341 4.82 6.84 -19.45
CA SER A 341 4.63 5.40 -19.35
C SER A 341 5.25 4.89 -18.05
N PHE A 342 4.60 3.88 -17.48
CA PHE A 342 5.04 3.19 -16.27
C PHE A 342 4.43 1.80 -16.24
N TRP A 343 5.04 0.91 -15.48
CA TRP A 343 4.52 -0.43 -15.27
C TRP A 343 3.59 -0.43 -14.05
N VAL A 344 2.54 -1.25 -14.12
CA VAL A 344 1.77 -1.66 -12.94
C VAL A 344 2.01 -3.14 -12.73
N TYR A 345 2.75 -3.48 -11.69
CA TYR A 345 2.97 -4.85 -11.25
C TYR A 345 1.82 -5.26 -10.34
N TYR A 346 1.41 -6.52 -10.37
CA TYR A 346 0.39 -7.03 -9.47
C TYR A 346 0.57 -8.51 -9.24
N LYS A 347 0.09 -8.96 -8.09
CA LYS A 347 0.04 -10.36 -7.73
C LYS A 347 -1.13 -11.02 -8.45
N TYR A 348 -0.84 -11.98 -9.30
CA TYR A 348 -1.83 -12.80 -9.98
C TYR A 348 -2.12 -14.06 -9.16
N CYS A 349 -3.37 -14.23 -8.76
CA CYS A 349 -3.85 -15.37 -8.00
C CYS A 349 -4.79 -16.22 -8.87
N PHE A 350 -4.39 -17.46 -9.18
CA PHE A 350 -5.17 -18.40 -9.99
C PHE A 350 -6.52 -18.79 -9.37
N ASN A 351 -6.65 -18.67 -8.05
CA ASN A 351 -7.88 -18.98 -7.34
C ASN A 351 -8.77 -17.74 -7.18
N ASP A 352 -10.09 -17.96 -7.16
CA ASP A 352 -11.11 -16.90 -7.10
C ASP A 352 -11.23 -16.17 -5.76
N ILE A 353 -10.45 -16.57 -4.78
CA ILE A 353 -10.44 -16.03 -3.42
C ILE A 353 -8.96 -15.89 -3.07
N LEU A 354 -8.58 -14.79 -2.40
CA LEU A 354 -7.31 -14.71 -1.66
C LEU A 354 -7.13 -16.05 -0.95
N PRO A 355 -6.24 -16.95 -1.41
CA PRO A 355 -6.25 -18.28 -0.86
C PRO A 355 -5.57 -18.17 0.49
N ASP A 356 -6.35 -18.25 1.55
CA ASP A 356 -5.89 -18.40 2.94
C ASP A 356 -4.88 -19.57 3.12
N TRP A 357 -4.67 -20.40 2.09
CA TRP A 357 -3.90 -21.64 2.17
C TRP A 357 -2.93 -21.89 0.99
N ASP A 358 -2.95 -21.11 -0.10
CA ASP A 358 -2.10 -21.39 -1.29
C ASP A 358 -1.30 -20.17 -1.78
N TRP A 359 -0.48 -19.64 -0.88
CA TRP A 359 0.56 -18.66 -1.23
C TRP A 359 1.61 -19.23 -2.20
N TYR A 360 1.58 -20.54 -2.48
CA TYR A 360 2.51 -21.28 -3.31
C TYR A 360 2.04 -21.48 -4.76
N THR A 361 1.06 -20.74 -5.25
CA THR A 361 0.69 -20.80 -6.67
C THR A 361 0.60 -19.44 -7.33
N ASN A 362 0.77 -18.35 -6.58
CA ASN A 362 0.73 -17.02 -7.18
C ASN A 362 1.98 -16.74 -8.01
N ARG A 363 1.83 -15.79 -8.93
CA ARG A 363 2.91 -15.22 -9.73
C ARG A 363 2.76 -13.71 -9.73
N TRP A 364 3.78 -13.00 -10.20
CA TRP A 364 3.67 -11.58 -10.47
C TRP A 364 3.60 -11.33 -11.96
N ASP A 365 2.56 -10.60 -12.34
CA ASP A 365 2.37 -10.10 -13.70
C ASP A 365 2.53 -8.58 -13.68
N ARG A 366 2.78 -7.99 -14.85
CA ARG A 366 2.78 -6.54 -15.05
C ARG A 366 2.05 -6.16 -16.32
N VAL A 367 1.59 -4.92 -16.38
CA VAL A 367 1.07 -4.29 -17.61
C VAL A 367 1.70 -2.93 -17.82
N LEU A 368 1.98 -2.58 -19.08
CA LEU A 368 2.48 -1.26 -19.43
C LEU A 368 1.32 -0.29 -19.52
N VAL A 369 1.29 0.75 -18.70
CA VAL A 369 0.34 1.84 -18.83
C VAL A 369 1.03 2.98 -19.57
N THR A 370 0.41 3.48 -20.64
CA THR A 370 0.92 4.62 -21.42
C THR A 370 -0.15 5.67 -21.59
N MET A 371 0.10 6.87 -21.06
CA MET A 371 -0.79 8.02 -21.19
C MET A 371 -0.90 8.46 -22.66
N ALA A 372 -2.12 8.77 -23.09
CA ALA A 372 -2.37 9.37 -24.39
C ALA A 372 -1.84 10.81 -24.41
N ASP A 373 -1.44 11.28 -25.58
CA ASP A 373 -1.22 12.71 -25.78
C ASP A 373 -2.56 13.42 -25.62
N GLY A 374 -2.59 14.54 -24.90
CA GLY A 374 -3.77 15.39 -24.86
C GLY A 374 -4.08 15.86 -26.28
N ASP A 375 -5.34 15.77 -26.70
CA ASP A 375 -5.81 16.47 -27.89
C ASP A 375 -5.62 17.97 -27.63
N GLY A 376 -4.50 18.51 -28.12
CA GLY A 376 -4.06 19.89 -27.85
C GLY A 376 -4.92 20.97 -28.47
#